data_AF-A0A836ST56-F1
#
_entry.id   AF-A0A836ST56-F1
#
_cell.length_a   1.000
_cell.length_b   1.000
_cell.length_c   1.000
_cell.angle_alpha   90.00
_cell.angle_beta   90.00
_cell.angle_gamma   90.00
#
_symmetry.space_group_name_H-M   'P 1'
#
loop_
_entity.id
_entity.type
_entity.pdbx_description
1 polymer ?
#
loop_
_entity_poly.entity_id
_entity_poly.type
_entity_poly.pdbx_seq_one_letter_code
_entity_poly.pdbx_strand_id
1 'polypeptide(L)'
;MRNRGRTTLELKQVSLIPGRGLLLSSLLATAANADQKYNPHRGEWETTAPDSELQYNPMAGDWSYAPPGSSPQYNAMEGSWDLVPDHNRQRYNPHEGQWETTSPDANLEYNPFEGDWQYAPQGAELEYNPHSGDWAYPK
;
A
#
# COMPACT_ATOMS: atom_id res chain seq x y z
N MET A 1 52.24 -9.76 -50.60
CA MET A 1 51.25 -8.86 -51.25
C MET A 1 49.87 -9.50 -51.19
N ARG A 2 48.98 -9.01 -50.31
CA ARG A 2 47.52 -8.94 -50.56
C ARG A 2 46.87 -8.15 -49.43
N ASN A 3 46.36 -7.00 -49.83
CA ASN A 3 45.61 -6.03 -49.07
C ASN A 3 44.12 -6.41 -49.11
N ARG A 4 43.43 -6.49 -47.97
CA ARG A 4 41.96 -6.41 -47.80
C ARG A 4 41.72 -5.97 -46.34
N GLY A 5 41.40 -4.72 -46.04
CA GLY A 5 40.09 -4.12 -46.34
C GLY A 5 39.09 -4.57 -45.27
N ARG A 6 39.20 -4.05 -44.05
CA ARG A 6 38.18 -4.25 -43.00
C ARG A 6 37.10 -3.20 -43.22
N THR A 7 35.95 -3.66 -43.71
CA THR A 7 34.77 -2.86 -43.98
C THR A 7 34.09 -2.50 -42.65
N THR A 8 33.90 -1.19 -42.44
CA THR A 8 33.13 -0.59 -41.34
C THR A 8 31.66 -1.02 -41.43
N LEU A 9 31.09 -1.54 -40.34
CA LEU A 9 29.65 -1.70 -40.18
C LEU A 9 29.11 -0.42 -39.53
N GLU A 10 28.52 0.43 -40.36
CA GLU A 10 27.71 1.59 -39.95
C GLU A 10 26.53 1.12 -39.08
N LEU A 11 26.56 1.49 -37.80
CA LEU A 11 25.41 1.39 -36.91
C LEU A 11 24.39 2.45 -37.33
N LYS A 12 23.29 2.02 -37.93
CA LYS A 12 22.15 2.89 -38.24
C LYS A 12 21.63 3.52 -36.95
N GLN A 13 21.84 4.81 -36.82
CA GLN A 13 21.33 5.68 -35.77
C GLN A 13 19.79 5.65 -35.82
N VAL A 14 19.15 5.04 -34.83
CA VAL A 14 17.70 5.08 -34.67
C VAL A 14 17.32 6.50 -34.25
N SER A 15 16.44 7.10 -35.03
CA SER A 15 15.95 8.46 -34.91
C SER A 15 15.26 8.69 -33.56
N LEU A 16 15.75 9.68 -32.79
CA LEU A 16 15.07 10.24 -31.63
C LEU A 16 13.79 10.95 -32.09
N ILE A 17 12.63 10.48 -31.64
CA ILE A 17 11.40 11.26 -31.65
C ILE A 17 11.48 12.22 -30.45
N PRO A 18 11.50 13.55 -30.64
CA PRO A 18 11.48 14.49 -29.54
C PRO A 18 10.02 14.67 -29.10
N GLY A 19 9.69 14.26 -27.88
CA GLY A 19 8.38 14.58 -27.31
C GLY A 19 7.84 13.49 -26.41
N ARG A 20 8.36 13.42 -25.19
CA ARG A 20 7.67 13.05 -23.95
C ARG A 20 8.75 13.02 -22.86
N GLY A 21 8.70 13.99 -21.96
CA GLY A 21 9.56 13.97 -20.78
C GLY A 21 9.33 12.66 -20.04
N LEU A 22 10.36 11.82 -19.96
CA LEU A 22 10.40 10.78 -18.95
C LEU A 22 10.51 11.50 -17.60
N LEU A 23 9.36 11.70 -16.95
CA LEU A 23 9.35 11.84 -15.50
C LEU A 23 9.76 10.48 -14.96
N LEU A 24 11.03 10.37 -14.58
CA LEU A 24 11.54 9.29 -13.74
C LEU A 24 10.85 9.44 -12.38
N SER A 25 9.65 8.86 -12.26
CA SER A 25 8.97 8.75 -10.98
C SER A 25 9.68 7.66 -10.20
N SER A 26 10.63 8.06 -9.37
CA SER A 26 11.25 7.19 -8.39
C SER A 26 10.16 6.71 -7.42
N LEU A 27 9.60 5.52 -7.65
CA LEU A 27 8.81 4.85 -6.63
C LEU A 27 9.77 4.42 -5.53
N LEU A 28 9.73 5.13 -4.40
CA LEU A 28 10.25 4.60 -3.15
C LEU A 28 9.26 3.52 -2.69
N ALA A 29 9.58 2.25 -2.93
CA ALA A 29 8.94 1.16 -2.20
C ALA A 29 9.38 1.28 -0.72
N THR A 30 8.51 1.80 0.14
CA THR A 30 8.72 1.74 1.59
C THR A 30 8.55 0.29 2.01
N ALA A 31 9.63 -0.38 2.40
CA ALA A 31 9.51 -1.65 3.11
C ALA A 31 8.64 -1.43 4.35
N ALA A 32 7.51 -2.14 4.46
CA ALA A 32 6.72 -2.17 5.68
C ALA A 32 7.56 -2.82 6.78
N ASN A 33 8.22 -2.00 7.58
CA ASN A 33 8.95 -2.45 8.75
C ASN A 33 7.95 -2.52 9.90
N ALA A 34 7.91 -3.63 10.64
CA ALA A 34 7.09 -3.76 11.84
C ALA A 34 7.99 -3.66 13.07
N ASP A 35 7.60 -2.84 14.04
CA ASP A 35 8.28 -2.64 15.32
C ASP A 35 7.51 -3.31 16.46
N GLN A 36 8.22 -3.62 17.55
CA GLN A 36 7.61 -4.01 18.81
C GLN A 36 7.57 -2.81 19.74
N LYS A 37 6.38 -2.39 20.17
CA LYS A 37 6.21 -1.26 21.09
C LYS A 37 5.43 -1.69 22.34
N TYR A 38 5.89 -1.27 23.52
CA TYR A 38 5.24 -1.61 24.78
C TYR A 38 4.12 -0.62 25.10
N ASN A 39 2.91 -1.11 25.30
CA ASN A 39 1.77 -0.32 25.75
C ASN A 39 1.67 -0.37 27.29
N PRO A 40 2.02 0.73 28.00
CA PRO A 40 1.99 0.76 29.47
C PRO A 40 0.58 0.74 30.07
N HIS A 41 -0.46 1.07 29.30
CA HIS A 41 -1.84 1.06 29.77
C HIS A 41 -2.45 -0.34 29.75
N ARG A 42 -2.02 -1.17 28.80
CA ARG A 42 -2.45 -2.57 28.67
C ARG A 42 -1.46 -3.57 29.26
N GLY A 43 -0.21 -3.15 29.46
CA GLY A 43 0.84 -3.98 30.04
C GLY A 43 1.42 -5.01 29.07
N GLU A 44 1.30 -4.78 27.76
CA GLU A 44 1.65 -5.74 26.71
C GLU A 44 2.50 -5.12 25.59
N TRP A 45 3.12 -5.98 24.78
CA TRP A 45 3.86 -5.58 23.58
C TRP A 45 2.96 -5.71 22.36
N GLU A 46 2.95 -4.68 21.52
CA GLU A 46 2.21 -4.62 20.26
C GLU A 46 3.17 -4.63 19.07
N THR A 47 2.78 -5.35 18.01
CA THR A 47 3.43 -5.27 16.69
C THR A 47 2.80 -4.11 15.91
N THR A 48 3.58 -3.08 15.60
CA THR A 48 3.05 -1.82 15.04
C THR A 48 3.91 -1.32 13.88
N ALA A 49 3.44 -0.32 13.15
CA ALA A 49 4.33 0.42 12.25
C ALA A 49 5.34 1.25 13.07
N PRO A 50 6.52 1.59 12.49
CA PRO A 50 7.59 2.25 13.22
C PRO A 50 7.24 3.68 13.62
N ASP A 51 6.39 4.33 12.83
CA ASP A 51 5.87 5.68 13.04
C ASP A 51 4.58 5.72 13.88
N SER A 52 4.00 4.58 14.25
CA SER A 52 2.78 4.56 15.08
C SER A 52 3.00 5.22 16.44
N GLU A 53 2.00 5.96 16.90
CA GLU A 53 1.97 6.66 18.19
C GLU A 53 0.94 6.01 19.12
N LEU A 54 1.24 5.97 20.42
CA LEU A 54 0.32 5.49 21.43
C LEU A 54 -0.81 6.52 21.59
N GLN A 55 -2.03 6.14 21.25
CA GLN A 55 -3.17 7.03 21.19
C GLN A 55 -4.34 6.47 22.00
N TYR A 56 -5.12 7.36 22.61
CA TYR A 56 -6.32 7.00 23.34
C TYR A 56 -7.55 7.10 22.44
N ASN A 57 -8.32 6.02 22.36
CA ASN A 57 -9.61 6.00 21.70
C ASN A 57 -10.73 6.24 22.74
N PRO A 58 -11.32 7.45 22.81
CA PRO A 58 -12.37 7.75 23.78
C PRO A 58 -13.67 6.98 23.55
N MET A 59 -13.91 6.47 22.34
CA MET A 59 -15.12 5.71 21.99
C MET A 59 -15.01 4.24 22.41
N ALA A 60 -13.80 3.68 22.36
CA ALA A 60 -13.50 2.33 22.86
C ALA A 60 -13.08 2.32 24.35
N GLY A 61 -12.63 3.46 24.88
CA GLY A 61 -12.10 3.56 26.24
C GLY A 61 -10.73 2.90 26.42
N ASP A 62 -9.93 2.83 25.36
CA ASP A 62 -8.68 2.04 25.34
C ASP A 62 -7.52 2.80 24.70
N TRP A 63 -6.29 2.39 25.03
CA TRP A 63 -5.05 2.88 24.43
C TRP A 63 -4.48 1.84 23.47
N SER A 64 -4.12 2.27 22.26
CA SER A 64 -3.46 1.41 21.28
C SER A 64 -2.48 2.22 20.42
N TYR A 65 -1.52 1.56 19.80
CA TYR A 65 -0.70 2.23 18.79
C TYR A 65 -1.47 2.38 17.48
N ALA A 66 -1.45 3.58 16.92
CA ALA A 66 -2.08 3.90 15.64
C ALA A 66 -1.23 4.90 14.84
N PRO A 67 -1.41 5.02 13.52
CA PRO A 67 -0.72 6.04 12.73
C PRO A 67 -0.99 7.46 13.27
N PRO A 68 -0.02 8.39 13.20
CA PRO A 68 -0.21 9.77 13.65
C PRO A 68 -1.43 10.43 12.98
N GLY A 69 -2.19 11.22 13.73
CA GLY A 69 -3.41 11.84 13.21
C GLY A 69 -4.49 10.82 12.87
N SER A 70 -4.64 9.77 13.68
CA SER A 70 -5.79 8.87 13.58
C SER A 70 -6.94 9.40 14.45
N SER A 71 -8.16 9.12 14.04
CA SER A 71 -9.38 9.44 14.79
C SER A 71 -10.28 8.21 14.93
N PRO A 72 -11.11 8.14 16.00
CA PRO A 72 -12.05 7.05 16.16
C PRO A 72 -13.05 6.97 15.01
N GLN A 73 -13.13 5.80 14.36
CA GLN A 73 -14.15 5.49 13.37
C GLN A 73 -14.86 4.19 13.74
N TYR A 74 -16.17 4.16 13.54
CA TYR A 74 -16.98 2.97 13.84
C TYR A 74 -16.77 1.90 12.76
N ASN A 75 -16.26 0.75 13.17
CA ASN A 75 -16.15 -0.44 12.35
C ASN A 75 -17.42 -1.27 12.50
N ALA A 76 -18.31 -1.19 11.51
CA ALA A 76 -19.59 -1.87 11.54
C ALA A 76 -19.49 -3.40 11.46
N MET A 77 -18.37 -3.94 10.96
CA MET A 77 -18.15 -5.38 10.85
C MET A 77 -17.87 -5.99 12.22
N GLU A 78 -16.98 -5.38 13.00
CA GLU A 78 -16.59 -5.84 14.33
C GLU A 78 -17.49 -5.27 15.45
N GLY A 79 -18.31 -4.26 15.12
CA GLY A 79 -19.09 -3.52 16.12
C GLY A 79 -18.22 -2.72 17.09
N SER A 80 -17.00 -2.35 16.66
CA SER A 80 -15.99 -1.66 17.46
C SER A 80 -15.75 -0.23 16.97
N TRP A 81 -15.01 0.54 17.77
CA TRP A 81 -14.43 1.80 17.34
C TRP A 81 -12.93 1.62 17.22
N ASP A 82 -12.39 1.88 16.03
CA ASP A 82 -10.97 1.74 15.74
C ASP A 82 -10.35 3.12 15.52
N LEU A 83 -9.06 3.29 15.83
CA LEU A 83 -8.31 4.48 15.42
C LEU A 83 -7.89 4.32 13.97
N VAL A 84 -8.43 5.17 13.11
CA VAL A 84 -8.22 5.13 11.66
C VAL A 84 -7.55 6.44 11.23
N PRO A 85 -6.54 6.42 10.33
CA PRO A 85 -5.93 7.63 9.80
C PRO A 85 -6.98 8.61 9.26
N ASP A 86 -6.81 9.92 9.54
CA ASP A 86 -7.81 10.99 9.29
C ASP A 86 -8.31 11.16 7.84
N HIS A 87 -7.81 10.38 6.89
CA HIS A 87 -8.27 10.38 5.50
C HIS A 87 -8.89 9.05 5.08
N ASN A 88 -8.63 7.98 5.81
CA ASN A 88 -9.21 6.69 5.53
C ASN A 88 -10.65 6.65 6.04
N ARG A 89 -11.45 5.78 5.44
CA ARG A 89 -12.85 5.60 5.83
C ARG A 89 -13.26 4.15 5.66
N GLN A 90 -14.22 3.73 6.47
CA GLN A 90 -14.89 2.46 6.30
C GLN A 90 -15.75 2.48 5.03
N ARG A 91 -15.58 1.47 4.17
CA ARG A 91 -16.39 1.29 2.95
C ARG A 91 -16.85 -0.15 2.83
N TYR A 92 -18.12 -0.34 2.50
CA TYR A 92 -18.68 -1.66 2.28
C TYR A 92 -18.34 -2.18 0.88
N ASN A 93 -17.73 -3.36 0.84
CA ASN A 93 -17.49 -4.12 -0.36
C ASN A 93 -18.68 -5.06 -0.62
N PRO A 94 -19.54 -4.78 -1.62
CA PRO A 94 -20.74 -5.57 -1.87
C PRO A 94 -20.45 -6.93 -2.54
N HIS A 95 -19.25 -7.12 -3.11
CA HIS A 95 -18.87 -8.38 -3.75
C HIS A 95 -18.46 -9.42 -2.69
N GLU A 96 -17.74 -8.97 -1.67
CA GLU A 96 -17.25 -9.82 -0.58
C GLU A 96 -18.13 -9.77 0.68
N GLY A 97 -19.06 -8.82 0.76
CA GLY A 97 -19.99 -8.71 1.90
C GLY A 97 -19.33 -8.20 3.18
N GLN A 98 -18.22 -7.47 3.08
CA GLN A 98 -17.41 -7.02 4.23
C GLN A 98 -17.14 -5.52 4.18
N TRP A 99 -16.78 -4.94 5.34
CA TRP A 99 -16.32 -3.56 5.43
C TRP A 99 -14.80 -3.51 5.39
N GLU A 100 -14.25 -2.53 4.66
CA GLU A 100 -12.82 -2.28 4.56
C GLU A 100 -12.49 -0.84 4.94
N THR A 101 -11.43 -0.65 5.73
CA THR A 101 -10.80 0.65 5.94
C THR A 101 -9.94 0.98 4.74
N THR A 102 -10.26 2.07 4.02
CA THR A 102 -9.52 2.42 2.80
C THR A 102 -9.46 3.92 2.56
N SER A 103 -8.51 4.34 1.71
CA SER A 103 -8.34 5.70 1.23
C SER A 103 -9.63 6.22 0.54
N PRO A 104 -9.93 7.54 0.60
CA PRO A 104 -11.18 8.05 0.08
C PRO A 104 -11.24 8.09 -1.45
N ASP A 105 -10.13 7.88 -2.13
CA ASP A 105 -10.01 7.78 -3.59
C ASP A 105 -9.91 6.32 -4.09
N ALA A 106 -9.89 5.34 -3.18
CA ALA A 106 -9.80 3.94 -3.55
C ALA A 106 -11.00 3.47 -4.40
N ASN A 107 -10.76 2.56 -5.33
CA ASN A 107 -11.82 1.94 -6.13
C ASN A 107 -11.83 0.43 -5.91
N LEU A 108 -12.98 -0.16 -6.19
CA LEU A 108 -13.20 -1.58 -6.03
C LEU A 108 -12.62 -2.28 -7.25
N GLU A 109 -11.53 -3.01 -7.06
CA GLU A 109 -10.76 -3.66 -8.13
C GLU A 109 -10.76 -5.18 -7.93
N TYR A 110 -10.82 -5.92 -9.03
CA TYR A 110 -10.81 -7.38 -9.01
C TYR A 110 -9.38 -7.91 -9.08
N ASN A 111 -9.01 -8.73 -8.11
CA ASN A 111 -7.74 -9.44 -8.10
C ASN A 111 -7.90 -10.81 -8.77
N PRO A 112 -7.33 -11.02 -9.97
CA PRO A 112 -7.48 -12.27 -10.70
C PRO A 112 -6.65 -13.43 -10.13
N PHE A 113 -5.67 -13.15 -9.26
CA PHE A 113 -4.84 -14.19 -8.66
C PHE A 113 -5.53 -14.85 -7.47
N GLU A 114 -6.21 -14.05 -6.64
CA GLU A 114 -6.95 -14.54 -5.47
C GLU A 114 -8.44 -14.75 -5.74
N GLY A 115 -8.97 -14.16 -6.81
CA GLY A 115 -10.37 -14.31 -7.19
C GLY A 115 -11.34 -13.48 -6.35
N ASP A 116 -10.86 -12.40 -5.73
CA ASP A 116 -11.61 -11.54 -4.83
C ASP A 116 -11.64 -10.08 -5.31
N TRP A 117 -12.57 -9.32 -4.76
CA TRP A 117 -12.67 -7.88 -4.95
C TRP A 117 -12.12 -7.14 -3.73
N GLN A 118 -11.30 -6.12 -3.95
CA GLN A 118 -10.71 -5.34 -2.85
C GLN A 118 -10.72 -3.84 -3.18
N TYR A 119 -10.80 -2.97 -2.17
CA TYR A 119 -10.51 -1.56 -2.39
C TYR A 119 -9.02 -1.33 -2.60
N ALA A 120 -8.66 -0.70 -3.72
CA ALA A 120 -7.29 -0.39 -4.12
C ALA A 120 -7.12 1.11 -4.40
N PRO A 121 -5.96 1.71 -4.07
CA PRO A 121 -5.61 3.05 -4.51
C PRO A 121 -5.68 3.18 -6.03
N GLN A 122 -5.97 4.39 -6.53
CA GLN A 122 -6.08 4.60 -7.98
C GLN A 122 -4.76 4.28 -8.68
N GLY A 123 -4.80 3.34 -9.63
CA GLY A 123 -3.63 2.94 -10.41
C GLY A 123 -2.65 2.04 -9.65
N ALA A 124 -3.04 1.49 -8.50
CA ALA A 124 -2.27 0.49 -7.80
C ALA A 124 -2.15 -0.80 -8.64
N GLU A 125 -0.97 -1.40 -8.60
CA GLU A 125 -0.70 -2.72 -9.17
C GLU A 125 -0.73 -3.77 -8.05
N LEU A 126 -1.01 -5.03 -8.40
CA LEU A 126 -0.95 -6.13 -7.45
C LEU A 126 0.50 -6.43 -7.08
N GLU A 127 0.74 -6.60 -5.78
CA GLU A 127 2.05 -6.94 -5.24
C GLU A 127 2.00 -8.34 -4.61
N TYR A 128 3.02 -9.16 -4.91
CA TYR A 128 3.16 -10.47 -4.30
C TYR A 128 3.79 -10.35 -2.91
N ASN A 129 3.09 -10.84 -1.90
CA ASN A 129 3.61 -10.95 -0.55
C ASN A 129 4.27 -12.33 -0.33
N PRO A 130 5.62 -12.43 -0.27
CA PRO A 130 6.29 -13.71 -0.08
C PRO A 130 6.09 -14.33 1.31
N HIS A 131 5.60 -13.57 2.29
CA HIS A 131 5.35 -14.06 3.64
C HIS A 131 3.99 -14.73 3.77
N SER A 132 2.95 -14.19 3.12
CA SER A 132 1.61 -14.79 3.11
C SER A 132 1.40 -15.74 1.94
N GLY A 133 2.08 -15.50 0.82
CA GLY A 133 1.96 -16.29 -0.41
C GLY A 133 0.90 -15.77 -1.37
N ASP A 134 0.37 -14.57 -1.14
CA ASP A 134 -0.79 -14.04 -1.85
C ASP A 134 -0.44 -12.76 -2.63
N TRP A 135 -1.24 -12.46 -3.65
CA TRP A 135 -1.21 -11.16 -4.34
C TRP A 135 -2.25 -10.22 -3.73
N ALA A 136 -1.86 -9.00 -3.41
CA ALA A 136 -2.78 -7.98 -2.88
C ALA A 136 -2.45 -6.59 -3.40
N TYR A 137 -3.44 -5.70 -3.38
CA TYR A 137 -3.19 -4.27 -3.63
C TYR A 137 -2.54 -3.64 -2.39
N PRO A 138 -1.58 -2.71 -2.56
CA PRO A 138 -1.08 -1.91 -1.45
C PRO A 138 -2.22 -1.10 -0.82
N LYS A 139 -2.20 -0.97 0.51
CA LYS A 139 -3.23 -0.30 1.32
C LYS A 139 -2.75 1.04 1.86
#